data_AF-A0A946QY72-F1
#
_entry.id   AF-A0A946QY72-F1
#
_cell.length_a   1.000
_cell.length_b   1.000
_cell.length_c   1.000
_cell.angle_alpha   90.00
_cell.angle_beta   90.00
_cell.angle_gamma   90.00
#
_symmetry.space_group_name_H-M   'P 1'
#
loop_
_entity.id
_entity.type
_entity.pdbx_description
1 polymer ?
#
loop_
_entity_poly.entity_id
_entity_poly.type
_entity_poly.pdbx_seq_one_letter_code
_entity_poly.pdbx_strand_id
1 'polypeptide(L)'
;AGRRNLDIHPDAFSAIDFRRNLMDGDFRRDPINSKIFLRILVSAKSLYSTLKAMNEAGVLGRYLIEFGGIVARTQFNMHHAYTVDEHTLRLIENFDNILTGKMEKEHPISTKIAKNFSKDQIVILYLACLLHDTGKGQGDQCIEGAQLGRRACRRLGVNQDTTDTVAWLIRRHLDMSETAQRRDISDTDTIKEFAELVGSQERLDMITVLTTVDIRAVGPGIWNDWKGALLRSLYQSTESYLKGREELAPVSRAAAAKEMLIDKLSSGMAKRIAPIINELDVSYWLNFDMADLIRHARFFDQSLDSGGYTFVQTRRDRARDITELWVMTQDRTKLFADITRSISASGASIIGARLHTGKNARVMNVFYLQNPDGQAFGRQSDHALEVLRLKAFKGASGEVNNMKIPKAITSNRAGAIPIVPNVSFFKTASSGILIIEVIAKDRPGLLFDIAEIFRDEHIDVLSAHIEVEGTKAIDVFYVKSCGLESIISDSHQQQLNSMLIKACSSNSINEKVA
;
A
#
# COMPACT_ATOMS: atom_id res chain seq x y z
N ALA A 1 26.41 28.92 5.31
CA ALA A 1 26.41 27.67 4.55
C ALA A 1 25.11 27.48 3.76
N GLY A 2 24.01 26.99 4.35
CA GLY A 2 22.82 26.52 3.63
C GLY A 2 22.20 27.45 2.57
N ARG A 3 22.00 28.75 2.85
CA ARG A 3 21.44 29.70 1.85
C ARG A 3 22.26 29.83 0.57
N ARG A 4 23.58 29.67 0.68
CA ARG A 4 24.52 29.79 -0.44
C ARG A 4 24.95 28.42 -0.99
N ASN A 5 24.47 27.32 -0.40
CA ASN A 5 24.90 25.96 -0.69
C ASN A 5 26.43 25.81 -0.64
N LEU A 6 27.03 26.28 0.46
CA LEU A 6 28.47 26.21 0.73
C LEU A 6 28.74 25.20 1.83
N ASP A 7 29.83 24.46 1.68
CA ASP A 7 30.34 23.56 2.71
C ASP A 7 30.83 24.31 3.96
N ILE A 8 30.86 23.59 5.09
CA ILE A 8 31.40 24.09 6.34
C ILE A 8 32.84 23.57 6.45
N HIS A 9 33.80 24.47 6.71
CA HIS A 9 35.19 24.09 6.88
C HIS A 9 35.33 23.05 8.02
N PRO A 10 36.16 21.99 7.88
CA PRO A 10 36.31 20.96 8.90
C PRO A 10 36.60 21.50 10.31
N ASP A 11 37.42 22.54 10.43
CA ASP A 11 37.70 23.18 11.73
C ASP A 11 36.45 23.80 12.37
N ALA A 12 35.60 24.43 11.58
CA ALA A 12 34.34 24.97 12.06
C ALA A 12 33.39 23.85 12.47
N PHE A 13 33.39 22.74 11.73
CA PHE A 13 32.61 21.54 12.05
C PHE A 13 33.05 20.93 13.40
N SER A 14 34.35 20.70 13.58
CA SER A 14 34.93 20.19 14.84
C SER A 14 34.67 21.14 16.01
N ALA A 15 34.76 22.46 15.78
CA ALA A 15 34.48 23.48 16.78
C ALA A 15 33.00 23.51 17.22
N ILE A 16 32.07 23.21 16.31
CA ILE A 16 30.64 23.06 16.61
C ILE A 16 30.42 21.78 17.41
N ASP A 17 30.97 20.65 16.95
CA ASP A 17 30.79 19.38 17.63
C ASP A 17 31.25 19.47 19.10
N PHE A 18 32.44 20.00 19.36
CA PHE A 18 32.96 20.16 20.72
C PHE A 18 32.09 21.04 21.63
N ARG A 19 31.39 22.02 21.06
CA ARG A 19 30.58 23.00 21.81
C ARG A 19 29.08 22.71 21.79
N ARG A 20 28.63 21.62 21.16
CA ARG A 20 27.18 21.31 21.02
C ARG A 20 26.45 21.15 22.35
N ASN A 21 27.17 20.90 23.45
CA ASN A 21 26.60 20.83 24.80
C ASN A 21 26.12 22.18 25.34
N LEU A 22 26.53 23.31 24.72
CA LEU A 22 25.99 24.64 25.04
C LEU A 22 24.53 24.82 24.60
N MET A 23 23.99 23.90 23.78
CA MET A 23 22.59 23.89 23.39
C MET A 23 21.74 23.29 24.51
N ASP A 24 21.58 24.02 25.61
CA ASP A 24 20.81 23.62 26.78
C ASP A 24 19.29 23.95 26.64
N GLY A 25 18.56 23.90 27.76
CA GLY A 25 17.12 24.16 27.78
C GLY A 25 16.76 25.60 27.40
N ASP A 26 17.62 26.57 27.72
CA ASP A 26 17.36 27.98 27.44
C ASP A 26 17.70 28.30 25.99
N PHE A 27 18.81 27.77 25.47
CA PHE A 27 19.14 27.85 24.05
C PHE A 27 17.99 27.34 23.16
N ARG A 28 17.37 26.20 23.54
CA ARG A 28 16.27 25.57 22.79
C ARG A 28 14.93 26.31 22.88
N ARG A 29 14.72 27.13 23.91
CA ARG A 29 13.50 27.92 24.14
C ARG A 29 13.62 29.36 23.67
N ASP A 30 14.83 29.81 23.33
CA ASP A 30 15.06 31.14 22.79
C ASP A 30 14.28 31.36 21.48
N PRO A 31 13.34 32.33 21.43
CA PRO A 31 12.56 32.63 20.23
C PRO A 31 13.40 33.02 19.01
N ILE A 32 14.59 33.60 19.22
CA ILE A 32 15.51 33.97 18.14
C ILE A 32 16.02 32.70 17.44
N ASN A 33 16.43 31.70 18.22
CA ASN A 33 16.92 30.42 17.69
C ASN A 33 15.80 29.66 16.97
N SER A 34 14.58 29.66 17.54
CA SER A 34 13.39 29.08 16.89
C SER A 34 13.09 29.73 15.56
N LYS A 35 13.15 31.07 15.48
CA LYS A 35 12.96 31.81 14.23
C LYS A 35 14.04 31.50 13.20
N ILE A 36 15.30 31.32 13.63
CA ILE A 36 16.39 30.91 12.75
C ILE A 36 16.14 29.51 12.19
N PHE A 37 15.77 28.55 13.03
CA PHE A 37 15.48 27.18 12.61
C PHE A 37 14.31 27.11 11.62
N LEU A 38 13.17 27.72 11.94
CA LEU A 38 12.01 27.75 11.03
C LEU A 38 12.36 28.44 9.70
N ARG A 39 13.22 29.47 9.73
CA ARG A 39 13.72 30.12 8.52
C ARG A 39 14.63 29.20 7.69
N ILE A 40 15.39 28.29 8.30
CA ILE A 40 16.19 27.31 7.56
C ILE A 40 15.27 26.44 6.70
N LEU A 41 14.15 25.95 7.26
CA LEU A 41 13.19 25.08 6.55
C LEU A 41 12.68 25.68 5.24
N VAL A 42 12.53 27.01 5.16
CA VAL A 42 11.95 27.67 3.97
C VAL A 42 12.96 28.46 3.13
N SER A 43 14.19 28.64 3.59
CA SER A 43 15.19 29.49 2.90
C SER A 43 16.50 28.81 2.55
N ALA A 44 16.71 27.57 2.98
CA ALA A 44 17.84 26.78 2.52
C ALA A 44 17.73 26.50 1.01
N LYS A 45 18.85 26.56 0.28
CA LYS A 45 18.86 26.20 -1.15
C LYS A 45 18.76 24.69 -1.36
N SER A 46 19.36 23.92 -0.44
CA SER A 46 19.19 22.49 -0.28
C SER A 46 18.90 22.24 1.19
N LEU A 47 17.65 21.90 1.52
CA LEU A 47 17.28 21.67 2.92
C LEU A 47 17.87 20.35 3.42
N TYR A 48 17.83 19.30 2.59
CA TYR A 48 18.48 18.02 2.88
C TYR A 48 19.94 18.18 3.28
N SER A 49 20.77 18.82 2.44
CA SER A 49 22.20 18.98 2.73
C SER A 49 22.45 19.82 3.99
N THR A 50 21.61 20.83 4.23
CA THR A 50 21.72 21.68 5.43
C THR A 50 21.41 20.90 6.69
N LEU A 51 20.30 20.15 6.71
CA LEU A 51 19.88 19.34 7.86
C LEU A 51 20.80 18.14 8.07
N LYS A 52 21.33 17.53 7.00
CA LYS A 52 22.34 16.48 7.08
C LYS A 52 23.61 16.97 7.77
N ALA A 53 24.16 18.12 7.34
CA ALA A 53 25.32 18.70 8.01
C ALA A 53 25.04 19.04 9.48
N MET A 54 23.81 19.52 9.80
CA MET A 54 23.40 19.73 11.18
C MET A 54 23.30 18.41 11.97
N ASN A 55 22.84 17.32 11.35
CA ASN A 55 22.75 16.00 11.97
C ASN A 55 24.13 15.40 12.25
N GLU A 56 25.01 15.41 11.25
CA GLU A 56 26.39 14.92 11.35
C GLU A 56 27.20 15.69 12.41
N ALA A 57 26.96 16.99 12.58
CA ALA A 57 27.57 17.81 13.64
C ALA A 57 26.90 17.65 15.02
N GLY A 58 25.86 16.81 15.12
CA GLY A 58 25.06 16.60 16.34
C GLY A 58 24.16 17.79 16.72
N VAL A 59 24.13 18.87 15.94
CA VAL A 59 23.35 20.08 16.18
C VAL A 59 21.86 19.81 16.06
N LEU A 60 21.44 19.08 15.01
CA LEU A 60 20.02 18.83 14.75
C LEU A 60 19.36 18.09 15.91
N GLY A 61 19.94 16.97 16.34
CA GLY A 61 19.42 16.19 17.46
C GLY A 61 19.50 16.89 18.81
N ARG A 62 20.49 17.76 19.05
CA ARG A 62 20.59 18.55 20.28
C ARG A 62 19.58 19.69 20.34
N TYR A 63 19.25 20.28 19.19
CA TYR A 63 18.28 21.37 19.09
C TYR A 63 16.83 20.87 19.05
N LEU A 64 16.55 19.89 18.19
CA LEU A 64 15.26 19.23 18.06
C LEU A 64 15.34 17.88 18.80
N ILE A 65 15.15 17.93 20.12
CA ILE A 65 15.38 16.78 21.03
C ILE A 65 14.56 15.55 20.66
N GLU A 66 13.37 15.76 20.11
CA GLU A 66 12.48 14.71 19.62
C GLU A 66 13.16 13.92 18.47
N PHE A 67 13.77 14.63 17.53
CA PHE A 67 14.62 14.05 16.48
C PHE A 67 15.91 13.45 17.05
N GLY A 68 16.53 14.09 18.06
CA GLY A 68 17.71 13.56 18.74
C GLY A 68 17.50 12.16 19.32
N GLY A 69 16.26 11.80 19.67
CA GLY A 69 15.92 10.46 20.11
C GLY A 69 16.03 9.39 19.02
N ILE A 70 15.91 9.74 17.73
CA ILE A 70 15.89 8.81 16.57
C ILE A 70 17.23 8.67 15.85
N VAL A 71 18.20 9.54 16.13
CA VAL A 71 19.53 9.52 15.49
C VAL A 71 20.21 8.15 15.65
N ALA A 72 20.70 7.61 14.52
CA ALA A 72 21.39 6.32 14.42
C ALA A 72 20.60 5.12 14.97
N ARG A 73 19.27 5.23 15.12
CA ARG A 73 18.43 4.09 15.48
C ARG A 73 18.04 3.32 14.23
N THR A 74 18.10 2.01 14.30
CA THR A 74 17.44 1.14 13.34
C THR A 74 15.93 1.17 13.59
N GLN A 75 15.15 1.20 12.52
CA GLN A 75 13.71 0.98 12.61
C GLN A 75 13.49 -0.53 12.71
N PHE A 76 12.71 -0.98 13.69
CA PHE A 76 12.44 -2.41 13.89
C PHE A 76 11.55 -3.03 12.79
N ASN A 77 11.03 -2.21 11.86
CA ASN A 77 10.29 -2.66 10.69
C ASN A 77 11.24 -2.99 9.53
N MET A 78 11.07 -4.19 8.98
CA MET A 78 11.98 -4.97 8.13
C MET A 78 12.40 -4.33 6.78
N HIS A 79 11.97 -3.11 6.48
CA HIS A 79 12.07 -2.49 5.14
C HIS A 79 12.82 -1.15 5.10
N HIS A 80 13.17 -0.57 6.25
CA HIS A 80 13.97 0.65 6.25
C HIS A 80 15.39 0.31 5.84
N ALA A 81 15.78 0.71 4.63
CA ALA A 81 17.16 0.60 4.17
C ALA A 81 18.12 1.52 4.96
N TYR A 82 17.54 2.44 5.76
CA TYR A 82 18.23 3.53 6.43
C TYR A 82 17.90 3.54 7.93
N THR A 83 18.76 4.14 8.73
CA THR A 83 18.40 4.51 10.11
C THR A 83 17.25 5.53 10.09
N VAL A 84 16.48 5.61 11.17
CA VAL A 84 15.26 6.44 11.23
C VAL A 84 15.56 7.91 10.89
N ASP A 85 16.73 8.43 11.29
CA ASP A 85 17.16 9.79 10.97
C ASP A 85 17.51 9.98 9.49
N GLU A 86 18.23 9.05 8.85
CA GLU A 86 18.53 9.14 7.42
C GLU A 86 17.25 8.95 6.58
N HIS A 87 16.35 8.06 6.98
CA HIS A 87 15.01 7.94 6.39
C HIS A 87 14.27 9.28 6.49
N THR A 88 14.20 9.87 7.68
CA THR A 88 13.56 11.19 7.90
C THR A 88 14.16 12.28 7.02
N LEU A 89 15.49 12.35 6.88
CA LEU A 89 16.14 13.31 6.00
C LEU A 89 15.81 13.07 4.52
N ARG A 90 15.63 11.81 4.09
CA ARG A 90 15.17 11.49 2.73
C ARG A 90 13.75 11.93 2.46
N LEU A 91 12.84 11.91 3.44
CA LEU A 91 11.51 12.52 3.29
C LEU A 91 11.64 14.01 2.90
N ILE A 92 12.56 14.72 3.54
CA ILE A 92 12.82 16.13 3.25
C ILE A 92 13.32 16.32 1.81
N GLU A 93 14.27 15.50 1.36
CA GLU A 93 14.76 15.54 -0.03
C GLU A 93 13.66 15.25 -1.05
N ASN A 94 12.85 14.21 -0.80
CA ASN A 94 11.72 13.86 -1.65
C ASN A 94 10.68 14.98 -1.71
N PHE A 95 10.37 15.59 -0.56
CA PHE A 95 9.42 16.71 -0.52
C PHE A 95 9.95 17.93 -1.28
N ASP A 96 11.23 18.29 -1.14
CA ASP A 96 11.89 19.35 -1.94
C ASP A 96 11.77 19.06 -3.45
N ASN A 97 12.00 17.81 -3.85
CA ASN A 97 11.92 17.39 -5.25
C ASN A 97 10.47 17.41 -5.79
N ILE A 98 9.46 17.12 -4.96
CA ILE A 98 8.05 17.27 -5.29
C ILE A 98 7.67 18.76 -5.43
N LEU A 99 8.06 19.60 -4.46
CA LEU A 99 7.79 21.05 -4.47
C LEU A 99 8.40 21.74 -5.70
N THR A 100 9.61 21.34 -6.08
CA THR A 100 10.32 21.88 -7.25
C THR A 100 9.90 21.26 -8.59
N GLY A 101 8.96 20.30 -8.57
CA GLY A 101 8.42 19.65 -9.77
C GLY A 101 9.34 18.62 -10.43
N LYS A 102 10.48 18.27 -9.83
CA LYS A 102 11.42 17.29 -10.38
C LYS A 102 10.84 15.88 -10.48
N MET A 103 9.83 15.58 -9.67
CA MET A 103 9.17 14.26 -9.63
C MET A 103 7.78 14.25 -10.27
N GLU A 104 7.42 15.25 -11.07
CA GLU A 104 6.05 15.38 -11.64
C GLU A 104 5.62 14.16 -12.47
N LYS A 105 6.55 13.51 -13.16
CA LYS A 105 6.26 12.30 -13.94
C LYS A 105 5.89 11.10 -13.06
N GLU A 106 6.58 10.93 -11.93
CA GLU A 106 6.38 9.81 -10.99
C GLU A 106 5.21 10.09 -10.03
N HIS A 107 5.03 11.35 -9.61
CA HIS A 107 4.05 11.77 -8.60
C HIS A 107 3.22 13.00 -9.04
N PRO A 108 2.43 12.90 -10.13
CA PRO A 108 1.76 14.05 -10.71
C PRO A 108 0.74 14.72 -9.78
N ILE A 109 0.00 13.95 -8.98
CA ILE A 109 -0.98 14.48 -8.02
C ILE A 109 -0.26 15.24 -6.89
N SER A 110 0.71 14.59 -6.23
CA SER A 110 1.46 15.18 -5.11
C SER A 110 2.22 16.44 -5.55
N THR A 111 2.81 16.45 -6.75
CA THR A 111 3.44 17.65 -7.32
C THR A 111 2.43 18.76 -7.61
N LYS A 112 1.26 18.45 -8.17
CA LYS A 112 0.21 19.45 -8.43
C LYS A 112 -0.30 20.08 -7.13
N ILE A 113 -0.53 19.26 -6.11
CA ILE A 113 -0.95 19.71 -4.78
C ILE A 113 0.13 20.61 -4.17
N ALA A 114 1.37 20.12 -4.10
CA ALA A 114 2.46 20.80 -3.41
C ALA A 114 2.80 22.17 -4.03
N LYS A 115 2.66 22.33 -5.36
CA LYS A 115 2.83 23.62 -6.04
C LYS A 115 1.88 24.71 -5.55
N ASN A 116 0.72 24.34 -4.99
CA ASN A 116 -0.29 25.29 -4.49
C ASN A 116 -0.21 25.53 -2.98
N PHE A 117 0.72 24.88 -2.27
CA PHE A 117 0.85 25.07 -0.83
C PHE A 117 1.28 26.50 -0.47
N SER A 118 0.65 27.04 0.57
CA SER A 118 1.11 28.24 1.23
C SER A 118 2.46 27.99 1.93
N LYS A 119 3.16 29.08 2.29
CA LYS A 119 4.40 28.97 3.08
C LYS A 119 4.18 28.27 4.42
N ASP A 120 3.01 28.47 5.02
CA ASP A 120 2.67 27.86 6.31
C ASP A 120 2.46 26.35 6.16
N GLN A 121 1.76 25.91 5.10
CA GLN A 121 1.58 24.48 4.78
C GLN A 121 2.92 23.79 4.47
N ILE A 122 3.85 24.47 3.80
CA ILE A 122 5.21 23.95 3.57
C ILE A 122 5.94 23.75 4.90
N VAL A 123 5.87 24.71 5.83
CA VAL A 123 6.45 24.57 7.18
C VAL A 123 5.80 23.41 7.94
N ILE A 124 4.47 23.28 7.89
CA ILE A 124 3.73 22.17 8.49
C ILE A 124 4.27 20.83 8.00
N LEU A 125 4.42 20.65 6.69
CA LEU A 125 4.93 19.40 6.14
C LEU A 125 6.38 19.12 6.50
N TYR A 126 7.28 20.11 6.48
CA TYR A 126 8.66 19.88 6.95
C TYR A 126 8.71 19.47 8.42
N LEU A 127 7.90 20.10 9.27
CA LEU A 127 7.81 19.72 10.69
C LEU A 127 7.22 18.32 10.86
N ALA A 128 6.18 17.96 10.10
CA ALA A 128 5.60 16.63 10.11
C ALA A 128 6.64 15.58 9.66
N CYS A 129 7.34 15.80 8.54
CA CYS A 129 8.41 14.93 8.08
C CYS A 129 9.48 14.72 9.16
N LEU A 130 9.96 15.79 9.80
CA LEU A 130 10.99 15.71 10.84
C LEU A 130 10.56 14.97 12.12
N LEU A 131 9.26 14.84 12.36
CA LEU A 131 8.73 14.44 13.67
C LEU A 131 7.83 13.18 13.62
N HIS A 132 7.43 12.71 12.44
CA HIS A 132 6.44 11.62 12.30
C HIS A 132 6.85 10.35 13.06
N ASP A 133 8.09 9.89 12.90
CA ASP A 133 8.63 8.66 13.49
C ASP A 133 9.40 8.88 14.80
N THR A 134 9.05 9.91 15.56
CA THR A 134 9.71 10.19 16.85
C THR A 134 9.16 9.38 18.03
N GLY A 135 8.00 8.73 17.88
CA GLY A 135 7.38 7.84 18.88
C GLY A 135 8.17 6.55 19.12
N LYS A 136 8.32 6.12 20.38
CA LYS A 136 9.28 5.05 20.77
C LYS A 136 8.88 4.20 21.98
N GLY A 137 7.78 4.52 22.62
CA GLY A 137 7.25 3.80 23.77
C GLY A 137 6.59 2.49 23.36
N GLN A 138 6.09 1.78 24.36
CA GLN A 138 5.37 0.51 24.15
C GLN A 138 3.91 0.70 23.71
N GLY A 139 3.45 1.96 23.61
CA GLY A 139 2.12 2.30 23.11
C GLY A 139 2.11 2.53 21.60
N ASP A 140 1.02 3.15 21.13
CA ASP A 140 0.87 3.54 19.72
C ASP A 140 1.88 4.66 19.37
N GLN A 141 2.83 4.32 18.49
CA GLN A 141 3.92 5.20 18.05
C GLN A 141 3.40 6.47 17.39
N CYS A 142 2.29 6.41 16.65
CA CYS A 142 1.70 7.58 15.99
C CYS A 142 1.09 8.54 17.01
N ILE A 143 0.45 8.00 18.06
CA ILE A 143 -0.09 8.81 19.16
C ILE A 143 1.02 9.50 19.94
N GLU A 144 2.07 8.75 20.28
CA GLU A 144 3.22 9.30 21.00
C GLU A 144 3.99 10.34 20.16
N GLY A 145 4.21 10.04 18.88
CA GLY A 145 4.81 10.95 17.91
C GLY A 145 4.02 12.26 17.82
N ALA A 146 2.69 12.21 17.79
CA ALA A 146 1.85 13.40 17.77
C ALA A 146 2.00 14.24 19.05
N GLN A 147 2.12 13.60 20.22
CA GLN A 147 2.36 14.30 21.49
C GLN A 147 3.75 14.96 21.52
N LEU A 148 4.77 14.28 21.02
CA LEU A 148 6.13 14.82 20.85
C LEU A 148 6.10 16.00 19.87
N GLY A 149 5.41 15.86 18.74
CA GLY A 149 5.22 16.90 17.74
C GLY A 149 4.59 18.16 18.32
N ARG A 150 3.55 18.02 19.15
CA ARG A 150 2.95 19.18 19.87
C ARG A 150 3.95 19.89 20.77
N ARG A 151 4.77 19.14 21.52
CA ARG A 151 5.79 19.73 22.40
C ARG A 151 6.87 20.46 21.60
N ALA A 152 7.35 19.86 20.53
CA ALA A 152 8.32 20.47 19.62
C ALA A 152 7.76 21.78 19.03
N CYS A 153 6.54 21.75 18.49
CA CYS A 153 5.88 22.90 17.89
C CYS A 153 5.72 24.06 18.88
N ARG A 154 5.21 23.80 20.08
CA ARG A 154 5.09 24.82 21.14
C ARG A 154 6.43 25.44 21.51
N ARG A 155 7.48 24.61 21.61
CA ARG A 155 8.85 25.09 21.90
C ARG A 155 9.42 25.93 20.77
N LEU A 156 9.09 25.63 19.51
CA LEU A 156 9.47 26.41 18.34
C LEU A 156 8.64 27.70 18.18
N GLY A 157 7.62 27.91 19.01
CA GLY A 157 6.78 29.11 18.98
C GLY A 157 5.87 29.19 17.75
N VAL A 158 5.53 28.04 17.13
CA VAL A 158 4.49 28.02 16.09
C VAL A 158 3.11 28.16 16.72
N ASN A 159 2.16 28.72 15.96
CA ASN A 159 0.80 28.96 16.46
C ASN A 159 0.04 27.64 16.72
N GLN A 160 -1.10 27.75 17.41
CA GLN A 160 -1.87 26.58 17.83
C GLN A 160 -2.45 25.80 16.63
N ASP A 161 -2.94 26.48 15.59
CA ASP A 161 -3.53 25.84 14.40
C ASP A 161 -2.49 25.01 13.62
N THR A 162 -1.28 25.56 13.46
CA THR A 162 -0.13 24.86 12.87
C THR A 162 0.27 23.67 13.74
N THR A 163 0.34 23.87 15.06
CA THR A 163 0.67 22.81 16.02
C THR A 163 -0.31 21.64 15.93
N ASP A 164 -1.61 21.92 15.87
CA ASP A 164 -2.65 20.91 15.79
C ASP A 164 -2.64 20.19 14.43
N THR A 165 -2.34 20.90 13.35
CA THR A 165 -2.21 20.32 12.02
C THR A 165 -1.00 19.39 11.91
N VAL A 166 0.18 19.82 12.39
CA VAL A 166 1.38 18.98 12.45
C VAL A 166 1.11 17.73 13.29
N ALA A 167 0.50 17.89 14.47
CA ALA A 167 0.19 16.76 15.34
C ALA A 167 -0.83 15.80 14.71
N TRP A 168 -1.82 16.33 13.99
CA TRP A 168 -2.79 15.51 13.27
C TRP A 168 -2.11 14.70 12.15
N LEU A 169 -1.25 15.34 11.35
CA LEU A 169 -0.50 14.65 10.30
C LEU A 169 0.38 13.55 10.87
N ILE A 170 1.15 13.82 11.92
CA ILE A 170 1.97 12.80 12.59
C ILE A 170 1.10 11.65 13.11
N ARG A 171 -0.05 11.95 13.71
CA ARG A 171 -0.94 10.91 14.23
C ARG A 171 -1.52 10.02 13.13
N ARG A 172 -1.78 10.58 11.95
CA ARG A 172 -2.52 9.92 10.87
C ARG A 172 -1.66 9.53 9.67
N HIS A 173 -0.33 9.71 9.70
CA HIS A 173 0.51 9.61 8.50
C HIS A 173 0.45 8.24 7.79
N LEU A 174 0.11 7.17 8.51
CA LEU A 174 -0.08 5.82 7.95
C LEU A 174 -1.49 5.57 7.40
N ASP A 175 -2.50 6.34 7.81
CA ASP A 175 -3.92 6.06 7.52
C ASP A 175 -4.17 6.01 6.01
N MET A 176 -3.55 6.88 5.21
CA MET A 176 -3.73 6.88 3.76
C MET A 176 -3.09 5.66 3.10
N SER A 177 -1.86 5.31 3.47
CA SER A 177 -1.20 4.11 2.93
C SER A 177 -1.94 2.85 3.30
N GLU A 178 -2.37 2.73 4.57
CA GLU A 178 -3.10 1.56 5.06
C GLU A 178 -4.48 1.46 4.40
N THR A 179 -5.21 2.57 4.25
CA THR A 179 -6.50 2.55 3.55
C THR A 179 -6.32 2.15 2.09
N ALA A 180 -5.34 2.75 1.39
CA ALA A 180 -5.14 2.48 -0.03
C ALA A 180 -4.71 1.04 -0.34
N GLN A 181 -3.97 0.41 0.59
CA GLN A 181 -3.39 -0.92 0.40
C GLN A 181 -4.26 -2.04 1.00
N ARG A 182 -4.89 -1.78 2.15
CA ARG A 182 -5.60 -2.80 2.94
C ARG A 182 -7.12 -2.74 2.80
N ARG A 183 -7.67 -1.73 2.12
CA ARG A 183 -9.12 -1.62 1.90
C ARG A 183 -9.44 -1.57 0.41
N ASP A 184 -10.65 -1.96 0.07
CA ASP A 184 -11.21 -1.80 -1.26
C ASP A 184 -11.57 -0.34 -1.50
N ILE A 185 -10.70 0.39 -2.19
CA ILE A 185 -10.91 1.80 -2.52
C ILE A 185 -11.96 2.03 -3.62
N SER A 186 -12.60 0.97 -4.13
CA SER A 186 -13.78 1.07 -4.98
C SER A 186 -15.09 1.08 -4.19
N ASP A 187 -15.06 0.63 -2.93
CA ASP A 187 -16.19 0.64 -2.02
C ASP A 187 -16.49 2.06 -1.51
N THR A 188 -17.75 2.47 -1.64
CA THR A 188 -18.22 3.80 -1.22
C THR A 188 -18.14 4.00 0.29
N ASP A 189 -18.34 2.94 1.08
CA ASP A 189 -18.26 3.03 2.54
C ASP A 189 -16.80 3.30 2.96
N THR A 190 -15.84 2.59 2.37
CA THR A 190 -14.40 2.85 2.55
C THR A 190 -14.02 4.29 2.20
N ILE A 191 -14.51 4.83 1.07
CA ILE A 191 -14.24 6.21 0.67
C ILE A 191 -14.86 7.21 1.66
N LYS A 192 -16.08 6.95 2.13
CA LYS A 192 -16.79 7.77 3.11
C LYS A 192 -16.03 7.81 4.43
N GLU A 193 -15.67 6.65 4.99
CA GLU A 193 -14.94 6.57 6.26
C GLU A 193 -13.61 7.34 6.19
N PHE A 194 -12.87 7.21 5.08
CA PHE A 194 -11.63 7.95 4.89
C PHE A 194 -11.87 9.45 4.71
N ALA A 195 -12.92 9.85 4.00
CA ALA A 195 -13.30 11.26 3.83
C ALA A 195 -13.70 11.92 5.16
N GLU A 196 -14.47 11.22 5.99
CA GLU A 196 -14.83 11.66 7.35
C GLU A 196 -13.58 11.77 8.24
N LEU A 197 -12.63 10.84 8.11
CA LEU A 197 -11.36 10.86 8.84
C LEU A 197 -10.50 12.07 8.50
N VAL A 198 -10.35 12.40 7.20
CA VAL A 198 -9.57 13.58 6.77
C VAL A 198 -10.33 14.89 7.01
N GLY A 199 -11.66 14.88 6.85
CA GLY A 199 -12.59 15.98 7.16
C GLY A 199 -12.48 17.24 6.30
N SER A 200 -11.42 17.43 5.51
CA SER A 200 -11.24 18.62 4.66
C SER A 200 -10.28 18.36 3.49
N GLN A 201 -10.42 19.15 2.41
CA GLN A 201 -9.52 19.09 1.25
C GLN A 201 -8.08 19.39 1.63
N GLU A 202 -7.86 20.37 2.51
CA GLU A 202 -6.52 20.76 2.96
C GLU A 202 -5.79 19.60 3.66
N ARG A 203 -6.48 18.87 4.54
CA ARG A 203 -5.90 17.68 5.19
C ARG A 203 -5.66 16.54 4.22
N LEU A 204 -6.58 16.31 3.28
CA LEU A 204 -6.40 15.32 2.21
C LEU A 204 -5.16 15.62 1.37
N ASP A 205 -4.94 16.88 1.02
CA ASP A 205 -3.78 17.34 0.26
C ASP A 205 -2.47 17.08 1.02
N MET A 206 -2.41 17.50 2.28
CA MET A 206 -1.21 17.36 3.12
C MET A 206 -0.87 15.89 3.43
N ILE A 207 -1.86 15.07 3.81
CA ILE A 207 -1.62 13.64 4.10
C ILE A 207 -1.17 12.90 2.84
N THR A 208 -1.73 13.24 1.67
CA THR A 208 -1.32 12.65 0.38
C THR A 208 0.14 12.92 0.06
N VAL A 209 0.59 14.16 0.25
CA VAL A 209 1.99 14.52 0.01
C VAL A 209 2.90 13.84 1.03
N LEU A 210 2.53 13.85 2.32
CA LEU A 210 3.30 13.21 3.40
C LEU A 210 3.46 11.69 3.15
N THR A 211 2.37 10.98 2.90
CA THR A 211 2.40 9.54 2.60
C THR A 211 3.23 9.23 1.34
N THR A 212 3.17 10.10 0.31
CA THR A 212 4.00 9.91 -0.90
C THR A 212 5.50 9.97 -0.58
N VAL A 213 5.94 11.00 0.18
CA VAL A 213 7.37 11.18 0.47
C VAL A 213 7.90 10.15 1.45
N ASP A 214 7.04 9.69 2.37
CA ASP A 214 7.34 8.65 3.35
C ASP A 214 7.61 7.30 2.67
N ILE A 215 6.66 6.77 1.89
CA ILE A 215 6.83 5.52 1.13
C ILE A 215 8.06 5.59 0.23
N ARG A 216 8.32 6.74 -0.40
CA ARG A 216 9.48 6.92 -1.29
C ARG A 216 10.81 6.90 -0.54
N ALA A 217 10.83 7.30 0.72
CA ALA A 217 12.03 7.37 1.55
C ALA A 217 12.38 6.05 2.25
N VAL A 218 11.48 5.05 2.25
CA VAL A 218 11.75 3.72 2.82
C VAL A 218 12.95 3.05 2.13
N GLY A 219 12.98 3.07 0.81
CA GLY A 219 14.08 2.48 0.03
C GLY A 219 13.78 2.25 -1.45
N PRO A 220 14.80 1.82 -2.23
CA PRO A 220 14.62 1.47 -3.64
C PRO A 220 13.70 0.26 -3.80
N GLY A 221 12.82 0.30 -4.80
CA GLY A 221 11.88 -0.80 -5.11
C GLY A 221 10.61 -0.84 -4.27
N ILE A 222 10.52 -0.06 -3.18
CA ILE A 222 9.30 0.00 -2.34
C ILE A 222 8.17 0.77 -3.04
N TRP A 223 8.49 1.95 -3.59
CA TRP A 223 7.56 2.65 -4.44
C TRP A 223 7.48 1.99 -5.82
N ASN A 224 6.27 1.69 -6.27
CA ASN A 224 6.00 1.19 -7.61
C ASN A 224 4.74 1.88 -8.20
N ASP A 225 4.55 1.76 -9.51
CA ASP A 225 3.43 2.38 -10.22
C ASP A 225 2.06 1.96 -9.67
N TRP A 226 1.98 0.75 -9.11
CA TRP A 226 0.77 0.20 -8.51
C TRP A 226 0.40 0.93 -7.20
N LYS A 227 1.33 1.09 -6.25
CA LYS A 227 1.10 1.91 -5.04
C LYS A 227 0.71 3.33 -5.40
N GLY A 228 1.37 3.89 -6.41
CA GLY A 228 1.00 5.19 -6.97
C GLY A 228 -0.44 5.24 -7.49
N ALA A 229 -0.92 4.19 -8.18
CA ALA A 229 -2.29 4.13 -8.69
C ALA A 229 -3.34 4.08 -7.57
N LEU A 230 -3.09 3.27 -6.53
CA LEU A 230 -3.98 3.15 -5.37
C LEU A 230 -4.14 4.49 -4.65
N LEU A 231 -3.03 5.16 -4.33
CA LEU A 231 -3.05 6.47 -3.66
C LEU A 231 -3.77 7.53 -4.51
N ARG A 232 -3.55 7.54 -5.83
CA ARG A 232 -4.25 8.46 -6.74
C ARG A 232 -5.75 8.20 -6.77
N SER A 233 -6.16 6.94 -6.82
CA SER A 233 -7.58 6.56 -6.85
C SER A 233 -8.27 6.95 -5.55
N LEU A 234 -7.68 6.63 -4.39
CA LEU A 234 -8.20 7.02 -3.08
C LEU A 234 -8.32 8.54 -2.96
N TYR A 235 -7.28 9.30 -3.35
CA TYR A 235 -7.32 10.76 -3.34
C TYR A 235 -8.48 11.31 -4.17
N GLN A 236 -8.63 10.87 -5.43
CA GLN A 236 -9.65 11.39 -6.35
C GLN A 236 -11.07 11.04 -5.90
N SER A 237 -11.27 9.83 -5.37
CA SER A 237 -12.55 9.40 -4.80
C SER A 237 -12.91 10.25 -3.58
N THR A 238 -11.96 10.46 -2.67
CA THR A 238 -12.13 11.26 -1.45
C THR A 238 -12.36 12.74 -1.75
N GLU A 239 -11.62 13.31 -2.70
CA GLU A 239 -11.81 14.68 -3.18
C GLU A 239 -13.23 14.87 -3.75
N SER A 240 -13.74 13.87 -4.49
CA SER A 240 -15.10 13.91 -5.04
C SER A 240 -16.16 13.84 -3.94
N TYR A 241 -15.93 12.99 -2.94
CA TYR A 241 -16.78 12.88 -1.75
C TYR A 241 -16.87 14.22 -1.00
N LEU A 242 -15.71 14.82 -0.67
CA LEU A 242 -15.64 16.10 0.06
C LEU A 242 -16.30 17.27 -0.70
N LYS A 243 -16.41 17.17 -2.03
CA LYS A 243 -17.10 18.14 -2.89
C LYS A 243 -18.61 17.87 -3.04
N GLY A 244 -19.17 16.91 -2.31
CA GLY A 244 -20.59 16.54 -2.34
C GLY A 244 -21.00 15.81 -3.62
N ARG A 245 -20.08 15.06 -4.27
CA ARG A 245 -20.35 14.30 -5.51
C ARG A 245 -20.46 12.79 -5.26
N GLU A 246 -20.88 12.40 -4.06
CA GLU A 246 -20.89 11.03 -3.51
C GLU A 246 -21.50 9.97 -4.44
N GLU A 247 -22.78 10.10 -4.78
CA GLU A 247 -23.53 9.01 -5.43
C GLU A 247 -23.20 8.83 -6.92
N LEU A 248 -22.65 9.87 -7.56
CA LEU A 248 -22.36 9.86 -8.99
C LEU A 248 -20.89 9.52 -9.29
N ALA A 249 -19.95 9.71 -8.36
CA ALA A 249 -18.53 9.66 -8.71
C ALA A 249 -18.00 8.26 -9.09
N PRO A 250 -18.26 7.16 -8.36
CA PRO A 250 -17.77 5.83 -8.74
C PRO A 250 -18.45 5.31 -10.00
N VAL A 251 -19.78 5.37 -10.06
CA VAL A 251 -20.59 4.89 -11.20
C VAL A 251 -20.32 5.71 -12.46
N SER A 252 -20.26 7.05 -12.36
CA SER A 252 -19.97 7.88 -13.53
C SER A 252 -18.53 7.72 -14.00
N ARG A 253 -17.55 7.53 -13.10
CA ARG A 253 -16.16 7.22 -13.51
C ARG A 253 -16.07 5.87 -14.19
N ALA A 254 -16.75 4.84 -13.67
CA ALA A 254 -16.81 3.54 -14.30
C ALA A 254 -17.46 3.61 -15.69
N ALA A 255 -18.58 4.34 -15.81
CA ALA A 255 -19.24 4.59 -17.09
C ALA A 255 -18.32 5.36 -18.06
N ALA A 256 -17.65 6.42 -17.62
CA ALA A 256 -16.71 7.18 -18.43
C ALA A 256 -15.51 6.34 -18.88
N ALA A 257 -14.93 5.52 -17.99
CA ALA A 257 -13.85 4.60 -18.35
C ALA A 257 -14.30 3.58 -19.41
N LYS A 258 -15.53 3.08 -19.29
CA LYS A 258 -16.13 2.18 -20.25
C LYS A 258 -16.39 2.84 -21.61
N GLU A 259 -16.94 4.04 -21.63
CA GLU A 259 -17.14 4.82 -22.86
C GLU A 259 -15.80 5.13 -23.54
N MET A 260 -14.83 5.62 -22.79
CA MET A 260 -13.48 5.87 -23.29
C MET A 260 -12.78 4.61 -23.80
N LEU A 261 -13.08 3.44 -23.22
CA LEU A 261 -12.60 2.16 -23.75
C LEU A 261 -13.23 1.88 -25.10
N ILE A 262 -14.56 1.97 -25.20
CA ILE A 262 -15.30 1.74 -26.45
C ILE A 262 -14.76 2.64 -27.57
N ASP A 263 -14.53 3.92 -27.29
CA ASP A 263 -14.00 4.89 -28.26
C ASP A 263 -12.58 4.56 -28.75
N LYS A 264 -11.78 3.88 -27.91
CA LYS A 264 -10.41 3.47 -28.25
C LYS A 264 -10.33 2.13 -28.99
N LEU A 265 -11.42 1.38 -29.05
CA LEU A 265 -11.48 0.09 -29.72
C LEU A 265 -12.03 0.22 -31.15
N SER A 266 -11.74 -0.77 -32.00
CA SER A 266 -12.40 -0.84 -33.31
C SER A 266 -13.89 -1.15 -33.13
N SER A 267 -14.75 -0.62 -34.00
CA SER A 267 -16.20 -0.83 -33.93
C SER A 267 -16.61 -2.30 -33.95
N GLY A 268 -15.85 -3.14 -34.66
CA GLY A 268 -16.03 -4.59 -34.67
C GLY A 268 -15.75 -5.22 -33.30
N MET A 269 -14.58 -4.95 -32.72
CA MET A 269 -14.19 -5.50 -31.41
C MET A 269 -15.12 -5.01 -30.31
N ALA A 270 -15.43 -3.70 -30.27
CA ALA A 270 -16.31 -3.12 -29.27
C ALA A 270 -17.70 -3.81 -29.25
N LYS A 271 -18.27 -4.10 -30.43
CA LYS A 271 -19.54 -4.84 -30.54
C LYS A 271 -19.42 -6.29 -30.07
N ARG A 272 -18.31 -6.98 -30.38
CA ARG A 272 -18.10 -8.38 -29.99
C ARG A 272 -18.01 -8.54 -28.48
N ILE A 273 -17.25 -7.69 -27.80
CA ILE A 273 -17.02 -7.79 -26.36
C ILE A 273 -18.10 -7.09 -25.52
N ALA A 274 -19.03 -6.36 -26.14
CA ALA A 274 -20.11 -5.62 -25.46
C ALA A 274 -20.86 -6.46 -24.40
N PRO A 275 -21.23 -7.74 -24.64
CA PRO A 275 -21.88 -8.55 -23.63
C PRO A 275 -21.02 -8.75 -22.38
N ILE A 276 -19.72 -9.01 -22.55
CA ILE A 276 -18.77 -9.24 -21.45
C ILE A 276 -18.63 -7.96 -20.62
N ILE A 277 -18.35 -6.82 -21.25
CA ILE A 277 -18.12 -5.55 -20.53
C ILE A 277 -19.40 -4.97 -19.89
N ASN A 278 -20.59 -5.45 -20.28
CA ASN A 278 -21.87 -5.09 -19.65
C ASN A 278 -22.15 -5.92 -18.39
N GLU A 279 -21.51 -7.07 -18.25
CA GLU A 279 -21.62 -7.93 -17.07
C GLU A 279 -20.63 -7.54 -15.97
N LEU A 280 -19.50 -6.91 -16.30
CA LEU A 280 -18.52 -6.45 -15.31
C LEU A 280 -19.09 -5.38 -14.37
N ASP A 281 -18.69 -5.45 -13.11
CA ASP A 281 -19.13 -4.55 -12.04
C ASP A 281 -18.39 -3.20 -12.04
N VAL A 282 -18.81 -2.28 -11.17
CA VAL A 282 -18.19 -0.96 -11.03
C VAL A 282 -16.74 -1.08 -10.54
N SER A 283 -16.45 -2.01 -9.63
CA SER A 283 -15.11 -2.18 -9.04
C SER A 283 -14.05 -2.51 -10.10
N TYR A 284 -14.40 -3.31 -11.11
CA TYR A 284 -13.52 -3.61 -12.24
C TYR A 284 -13.04 -2.34 -12.95
N TRP A 285 -13.95 -1.44 -13.30
CA TRP A 285 -13.61 -0.22 -14.04
C TRP A 285 -12.77 0.76 -13.24
N LEU A 286 -12.87 0.72 -11.91
CA LEU A 286 -12.12 1.61 -11.03
C LEU A 286 -10.72 1.06 -10.69
N ASN A 287 -10.52 -0.25 -10.80
CA ASN A 287 -9.25 -0.88 -10.45
C ASN A 287 -8.21 -0.82 -11.57
N PHE A 288 -8.61 -0.73 -12.84
CA PHE A 288 -7.68 -0.81 -13.99
C PHE A 288 -7.52 0.53 -14.72
N ASP A 289 -6.28 0.84 -15.13
CA ASP A 289 -6.04 2.01 -15.97
C ASP A 289 -6.47 1.76 -17.42
N MET A 290 -6.54 2.81 -18.25
CA MET A 290 -6.97 2.67 -19.64
C MET A 290 -6.07 1.75 -20.48
N ALA A 291 -4.78 1.62 -20.14
CA ALA A 291 -3.88 0.74 -20.86
C ALA A 291 -4.15 -0.74 -20.50
N ASP A 292 -4.46 -1.03 -19.23
CA ASP A 292 -4.94 -2.33 -18.76
C ASP A 292 -6.29 -2.67 -19.40
N LEU A 293 -7.25 -1.75 -19.40
CA LEU A 293 -8.58 -1.97 -19.98
C LEU A 293 -8.51 -2.32 -21.48
N ILE A 294 -7.66 -1.66 -22.26
CA ILE A 294 -7.44 -1.99 -23.68
C ILE A 294 -6.84 -3.39 -23.84
N ARG A 295 -5.94 -3.79 -22.94
CA ARG A 295 -5.35 -5.14 -22.96
C ARG A 295 -6.40 -6.19 -22.63
N HIS A 296 -7.20 -5.98 -21.59
CA HIS A 296 -8.29 -6.87 -21.20
C HIS A 296 -9.36 -6.97 -22.30
N ALA A 297 -9.67 -5.88 -23.01
CA ALA A 297 -10.59 -5.91 -24.14
C ALA A 297 -10.14 -6.89 -25.25
N ARG A 298 -8.84 -6.94 -25.55
CA ARG A 298 -8.28 -7.91 -26.51
C ARG A 298 -8.36 -9.34 -25.99
N PHE A 299 -8.13 -9.53 -24.69
CA PHE A 299 -8.30 -10.83 -24.04
C PHE A 299 -9.75 -11.30 -24.09
N PHE A 300 -10.72 -10.41 -23.87
CA PHE A 300 -12.15 -10.71 -24.03
C PHE A 300 -12.48 -11.08 -25.47
N ASP A 301 -11.97 -10.36 -26.46
CA ASP A 301 -12.19 -10.68 -27.87
C ASP A 301 -11.66 -12.08 -28.24
N GLN A 302 -10.46 -12.43 -27.77
CA GLN A 302 -9.86 -13.76 -27.97
C GLN A 302 -10.62 -14.88 -27.26
N SER A 303 -11.20 -14.59 -26.09
CA SER A 303 -11.96 -15.58 -25.33
C SER A 303 -13.24 -16.03 -26.04
N LEU A 304 -13.82 -15.15 -26.86
CA LEU A 304 -15.03 -15.46 -27.64
C LEU A 304 -14.74 -16.49 -28.73
N ASP A 305 -13.49 -16.58 -29.21
CA ASP A 305 -13.07 -17.55 -30.22
C ASP A 305 -12.83 -18.95 -29.64
N SER A 306 -12.66 -19.07 -28.33
CA SER A 306 -12.34 -20.34 -27.66
C SER A 306 -13.57 -21.19 -27.33
N GLY A 307 -14.77 -20.61 -27.39
CA GLY A 307 -16.06 -21.30 -27.22
C GLY A 307 -16.39 -21.81 -25.80
N GLY A 308 -15.48 -21.65 -24.83
CA GLY A 308 -15.65 -22.06 -23.44
C GLY A 308 -15.89 -20.90 -22.47
N TYR A 309 -16.37 -21.21 -21.26
CA TYR A 309 -16.54 -20.22 -20.20
C TYR A 309 -15.20 -19.82 -19.54
N THR A 310 -14.24 -20.74 -19.52
CA THR A 310 -12.91 -20.53 -18.93
C THR A 310 -11.91 -20.09 -20.00
N PHE A 311 -11.24 -18.96 -19.77
CA PHE A 311 -10.13 -18.50 -20.60
C PHE A 311 -9.02 -17.91 -19.74
N VAL A 312 -7.76 -18.26 -20.04
CA VAL A 312 -6.60 -17.89 -19.23
C VAL A 312 -5.48 -17.38 -20.10
N GLN A 313 -4.90 -16.23 -19.72
CA GLN A 313 -3.74 -15.65 -20.40
C GLN A 313 -2.74 -15.10 -19.40
N THR A 314 -1.48 -15.00 -19.81
CA THR A 314 -0.42 -14.39 -19.00
C THR A 314 0.23 -13.24 -19.74
N ARG A 315 0.60 -12.19 -19.02
CA ARG A 315 1.40 -11.07 -19.53
C ARG A 315 2.58 -10.81 -18.61
N ARG A 316 3.78 -10.64 -19.18
CA ARG A 316 4.95 -10.15 -18.44
C ARG A 316 4.95 -8.62 -18.43
N ASP A 317 4.90 -8.03 -17.25
CA ASP A 317 5.11 -6.60 -17.06
C ASP A 317 6.55 -6.35 -16.64
N ARG A 318 7.39 -5.93 -17.60
CA ARG A 318 8.82 -5.69 -17.37
C ARG A 318 9.09 -4.46 -16.52
N ALA A 319 8.19 -3.47 -16.52
CA ALA A 319 8.39 -2.25 -15.74
C ALA A 319 8.19 -2.53 -14.25
N ARG A 320 7.23 -3.39 -13.93
CA ARG A 320 6.89 -3.80 -12.56
C ARG A 320 7.65 -5.06 -12.09
N ASP A 321 8.33 -5.76 -12.99
CA ASP A 321 8.97 -7.06 -12.76
C ASP A 321 8.00 -8.11 -12.16
N ILE A 322 6.82 -8.19 -12.77
CA ILE A 322 5.74 -9.13 -12.39
C ILE A 322 5.19 -9.84 -13.63
N THR A 323 4.57 -10.98 -13.40
CA THR A 323 3.75 -11.66 -14.41
C THR A 323 2.29 -11.58 -13.99
N GLU A 324 1.46 -10.99 -14.85
CA GLU A 324 0.01 -10.99 -14.71
C GLU A 324 -0.55 -12.31 -15.23
N LEU A 325 -1.48 -12.90 -14.48
CA LEU A 325 -2.31 -14.02 -14.89
C LEU A 325 -3.76 -13.55 -14.89
N TRP A 326 -4.38 -13.56 -16.06
CA TRP A 326 -5.79 -13.21 -16.26
C TRP A 326 -6.60 -14.48 -16.37
N VAL A 327 -7.66 -14.58 -15.58
CA VAL A 327 -8.57 -15.72 -15.53
C VAL A 327 -9.99 -15.20 -15.69
N MET A 328 -10.63 -15.52 -16.81
CA MET A 328 -12.06 -15.33 -16.99
C MET A 328 -12.75 -16.68 -16.90
N THR A 329 -13.80 -16.78 -16.10
CA THR A 329 -14.55 -18.03 -15.88
C THR A 329 -15.95 -17.73 -15.37
N GLN A 330 -16.71 -18.79 -15.10
CA GLN A 330 -17.95 -18.72 -14.35
C GLN A 330 -17.69 -18.93 -12.86
N ASP A 331 -18.33 -18.14 -12.01
CA ASP A 331 -18.24 -18.28 -10.57
C ASP A 331 -18.77 -19.65 -10.13
N ARG A 332 -18.13 -20.19 -9.12
CA ARG A 332 -18.45 -21.48 -8.53
C ARG A 332 -17.89 -21.55 -7.13
N THR A 333 -18.51 -22.38 -6.30
CA THR A 333 -17.96 -22.69 -4.99
C THR A 333 -16.50 -23.11 -5.13
N LYS A 334 -15.66 -22.62 -4.22
CA LYS A 334 -14.23 -22.98 -4.12
C LYS A 334 -13.33 -22.41 -5.23
N LEU A 335 -13.85 -21.55 -6.12
CA LEU A 335 -13.09 -21.05 -7.27
C LEU A 335 -11.77 -20.39 -6.87
N PHE A 336 -11.82 -19.50 -5.86
CA PHE A 336 -10.62 -18.78 -5.39
C PHE A 336 -9.54 -19.75 -4.88
N ALA A 337 -9.92 -20.71 -4.02
CA ALA A 337 -9.01 -21.72 -3.48
C ALA A 337 -8.38 -22.59 -4.56
N ASP A 338 -9.15 -22.97 -5.58
CA ASP A 338 -8.67 -23.82 -6.66
C ASP A 338 -7.70 -23.08 -7.59
N ILE A 339 -7.95 -21.80 -7.87
CA ILE A 339 -7.02 -20.97 -8.64
C ILE A 339 -5.73 -20.73 -7.85
N THR A 340 -5.79 -20.33 -6.58
CA THR A 340 -4.58 -20.11 -5.76
C THR A 340 -3.76 -21.38 -5.63
N ARG A 341 -4.41 -22.54 -5.44
CA ARG A 341 -3.75 -23.86 -5.47
C ARG A 341 -3.01 -24.10 -6.78
N SER A 342 -3.65 -23.82 -7.92
CA SER A 342 -3.06 -24.06 -9.25
C SER A 342 -1.83 -23.18 -9.53
N ILE A 343 -1.85 -21.94 -9.05
CA ILE A 343 -0.75 -20.99 -9.14
C ILE A 343 0.41 -21.45 -8.25
N SER A 344 0.14 -21.75 -6.98
CA SER A 344 1.15 -22.26 -6.05
C SER A 344 1.75 -23.59 -6.51
N ALA A 345 0.94 -24.49 -7.09
CA ALA A 345 1.40 -25.74 -7.68
C ALA A 345 2.31 -25.55 -8.91
N SER A 346 2.31 -24.35 -9.51
CA SER A 346 3.24 -23.96 -10.58
C SER A 346 4.57 -23.41 -10.06
N GLY A 347 4.70 -23.20 -8.74
CA GLY A 347 5.86 -22.59 -8.11
C GLY A 347 5.89 -21.07 -8.18
N ALA A 348 4.77 -20.44 -8.55
CA ALA A 348 4.63 -18.99 -8.54
C ALA A 348 4.17 -18.50 -7.16
N SER A 349 4.71 -17.36 -6.72
CA SER A 349 4.20 -16.63 -5.56
C SER A 349 3.19 -15.57 -6.02
N ILE A 350 2.08 -15.45 -5.31
CA ILE A 350 1.06 -14.42 -5.55
C ILE A 350 1.41 -13.24 -4.66
N ILE A 351 1.77 -12.12 -5.28
CA ILE A 351 2.08 -10.87 -4.56
C ILE A 351 0.91 -9.88 -4.60
N GLY A 352 -0.16 -10.22 -5.30
CA GLY A 352 -1.35 -9.41 -5.45
C GLY A 352 -2.42 -10.12 -6.27
N ALA A 353 -3.68 -9.79 -6.00
CA ALA A 353 -4.82 -10.25 -6.77
C ALA A 353 -5.87 -9.14 -6.86
N ARG A 354 -6.65 -9.15 -7.94
CA ARG A 354 -7.87 -8.34 -8.12
C ARG A 354 -8.95 -9.28 -8.59
N LEU A 355 -9.96 -9.46 -7.75
CA LEU A 355 -11.04 -10.41 -8.00
C LEU A 355 -12.29 -9.63 -8.34
N HIS A 356 -12.95 -10.02 -9.41
CA HIS A 356 -14.17 -9.35 -9.86
C HIS A 356 -15.20 -10.40 -10.26
N THR A 357 -16.31 -10.42 -9.54
CA THR A 357 -17.49 -11.21 -9.90
C THR A 357 -18.58 -10.25 -10.38
N GLY A 358 -18.80 -10.24 -11.70
CA GLY A 358 -19.82 -9.46 -12.36
C GLY A 358 -21.20 -10.11 -12.30
N LYS A 359 -22.14 -9.50 -13.06
CA LYS A 359 -23.47 -10.04 -13.32
C LYS A 359 -23.38 -11.40 -14.00
N ASN A 360 -24.45 -12.19 -13.86
CA ASN A 360 -24.52 -13.55 -14.39
C ASN A 360 -23.36 -14.42 -13.92
N ALA A 361 -22.80 -14.16 -12.73
CA ALA A 361 -21.68 -14.91 -12.16
C ALA A 361 -20.42 -14.98 -13.07
N ARG A 362 -20.22 -14.00 -13.96
CA ARG A 362 -18.96 -13.91 -14.73
C ARG A 362 -17.84 -13.44 -13.83
N VAL A 363 -16.75 -14.18 -13.79
CA VAL A 363 -15.55 -13.84 -13.03
C VAL A 363 -14.45 -13.33 -13.95
N MET A 364 -13.80 -12.23 -13.57
CA MET A 364 -12.57 -11.73 -14.19
C MET A 364 -11.54 -11.44 -13.11
N ASN A 365 -10.63 -12.40 -12.89
CA ASN A 365 -9.59 -12.29 -11.88
C ASN A 365 -8.24 -11.98 -12.52
N VAL A 366 -7.48 -11.08 -11.90
CA VAL A 366 -6.11 -10.73 -12.28
C VAL A 366 -5.19 -11.01 -11.10
N PHE A 367 -4.23 -11.91 -11.29
CA PHE A 367 -3.21 -12.24 -10.29
C PHE A 367 -1.85 -11.68 -10.71
N TYR A 368 -1.08 -11.17 -9.77
CA TYR A 368 0.26 -10.65 -9.96
C TYR A 368 1.28 -11.61 -9.34
N LEU A 369 2.19 -12.11 -10.17
CA LEU A 369 3.00 -13.27 -9.85
C LEU A 369 4.49 -12.99 -9.94
N GLN A 370 5.24 -13.49 -8.96
CA GLN A 370 6.70 -13.48 -8.95
C GLN A 370 7.28 -14.87 -8.70
N ASN A 371 8.56 -15.03 -9.02
CA ASN A 371 9.36 -16.16 -8.58
C ASN A 371 9.95 -15.90 -7.17
N PRO A 372 10.55 -16.91 -6.50
CA PRO A 372 11.13 -16.73 -5.16
C PRO A 372 12.23 -15.67 -5.06
N ASP A 373 12.84 -15.28 -6.18
CA ASP A 373 13.87 -14.25 -6.24
C ASP A 373 13.30 -12.82 -6.40
N GLY A 374 11.96 -12.66 -6.35
CA GLY A 374 11.28 -11.36 -6.46
C GLY A 374 11.22 -10.79 -7.87
N GLN A 375 11.42 -11.61 -8.89
CA GLN A 375 11.32 -11.24 -10.31
C GLN A 375 10.02 -11.77 -10.92
N ALA A 376 9.66 -11.29 -12.12
CA ALA A 376 8.49 -11.78 -12.83
C ALA A 376 8.50 -13.31 -12.97
N PHE A 377 7.41 -13.99 -12.58
CA PHE A 377 7.34 -15.44 -12.74
C PHE A 377 7.49 -15.84 -14.22
N GLY A 378 8.36 -16.79 -14.53
CA GLY A 378 8.64 -17.16 -15.93
C GLY A 378 9.39 -16.09 -16.73
N ARG A 379 10.10 -15.15 -16.08
CA ARG A 379 10.93 -14.11 -16.73
C ARG A 379 11.81 -14.65 -17.86
N GLN A 380 12.39 -15.82 -17.66
CA GLN A 380 13.29 -16.50 -18.61
C GLN A 380 12.74 -17.85 -19.12
N SER A 381 11.47 -18.19 -18.83
CA SER A 381 10.91 -19.50 -19.19
C SER A 381 9.46 -19.37 -19.66
N ASP A 382 9.29 -19.40 -20.98
CA ASP A 382 7.96 -19.41 -21.61
C ASP A 382 7.21 -20.71 -21.29
N HIS A 383 7.94 -21.81 -21.13
CA HIS A 383 7.38 -23.09 -20.71
C HIS A 383 6.76 -23.01 -19.31
N ALA A 384 7.39 -22.31 -18.36
CA ALA A 384 6.81 -22.10 -17.03
C ALA A 384 5.48 -21.34 -17.10
N LEU A 385 5.38 -20.35 -18.00
CA LEU A 385 4.13 -19.62 -18.23
C LEU A 385 3.06 -20.50 -18.87
N GLU A 386 3.43 -21.40 -19.78
CA GLU A 386 2.51 -22.37 -20.38
C GLU A 386 1.94 -23.35 -19.35
N VAL A 387 2.81 -23.91 -18.51
CA VAL A 387 2.41 -24.79 -17.40
C VAL A 387 1.48 -24.05 -16.44
N LEU A 388 1.79 -22.79 -16.12
CA LEU A 388 0.94 -21.94 -15.28
C LEU A 388 -0.45 -21.74 -15.92
N ARG A 389 -0.53 -21.38 -17.20
CA ARG A 389 -1.81 -21.20 -17.91
C ARG A 389 -2.64 -22.48 -17.90
N LEU A 390 -2.02 -23.63 -18.17
CA LEU A 390 -2.70 -24.94 -18.16
C LEU A 390 -3.23 -25.31 -16.77
N LYS A 391 -2.42 -25.11 -15.73
CA LYS A 391 -2.84 -25.37 -14.34
C LYS A 391 -3.93 -24.41 -13.90
N ALA A 392 -3.79 -23.11 -14.18
CA ALA A 392 -4.80 -22.10 -13.87
C ALA A 392 -6.13 -22.34 -14.60
N PHE A 393 -6.08 -22.80 -15.86
CA PHE A 393 -7.28 -23.22 -16.59
C PHE A 393 -7.98 -24.40 -15.89
N LYS A 394 -7.24 -25.45 -15.54
CA LYS A 394 -7.77 -26.60 -14.78
C LYS A 394 -8.31 -26.19 -13.42
N GLY A 395 -7.58 -25.30 -12.74
CA GLY A 395 -7.98 -24.68 -11.47
C GLY A 395 -9.31 -23.96 -11.60
N ALA A 396 -9.45 -23.04 -12.55
CA ALA A 396 -10.69 -22.32 -12.81
C ALA A 396 -11.86 -23.26 -13.17
N SER A 397 -11.59 -24.35 -13.90
CA SER A 397 -12.58 -25.36 -14.28
C SER A 397 -12.90 -26.41 -13.19
N GLY A 398 -12.24 -26.38 -12.02
CA GLY A 398 -12.50 -27.30 -10.91
C GLY A 398 -11.71 -28.61 -10.90
N GLU A 399 -10.75 -28.77 -11.81
CA GLU A 399 -9.95 -30.00 -11.97
C GLU A 399 -8.64 -29.94 -11.16
N VAL A 400 -8.73 -29.81 -9.83
CA VAL A 400 -7.55 -29.58 -8.96
C VAL A 400 -7.03 -30.79 -8.19
N ASN A 401 -7.74 -31.92 -8.20
CA ASN A 401 -7.48 -33.06 -7.29
C ASN A 401 -6.06 -33.65 -7.35
N ASN A 402 -5.32 -33.46 -8.45
CA ASN A 402 -3.96 -33.99 -8.64
C ASN A 402 -2.85 -32.93 -8.52
N MET A 403 -3.17 -31.69 -8.12
CA MET A 403 -2.18 -30.63 -8.02
C MET A 403 -1.44 -30.69 -6.68
N LYS A 404 -0.18 -31.14 -6.72
CA LYS A 404 0.74 -31.08 -5.59
C LYS A 404 1.43 -29.73 -5.55
N ILE A 405 1.43 -29.10 -4.38
CA ILE A 405 2.19 -27.87 -4.12
C ILE A 405 3.64 -28.30 -3.84
N PRO A 406 4.64 -27.75 -4.56
CA PRO A 406 6.04 -27.99 -4.26
C PRO A 406 6.35 -27.64 -2.81
N LYS A 407 7.14 -28.48 -2.11
CA LYS A 407 7.62 -28.13 -0.77
C LYS A 407 8.47 -26.87 -0.87
N ALA A 408 8.22 -25.91 0.02
CA ALA A 408 9.01 -24.69 0.09
C ALA A 408 10.49 -25.05 0.34
N ILE A 409 11.38 -24.56 -0.52
CA ILE A 409 12.82 -24.61 -0.25
C ILE A 409 13.09 -23.53 0.78
N THR A 410 13.16 -23.92 2.05
CA THR A 410 13.52 -22.99 3.13
C THR A 410 14.99 -22.62 2.98
N SER A 411 15.27 -21.38 2.56
CA SER A 411 16.59 -20.81 2.71
C SER A 411 16.92 -20.73 4.21
N ASN A 412 17.93 -21.48 4.66
CA ASN A 412 18.45 -21.42 6.03
C ASN A 412 19.21 -20.10 6.32
N ARG A 413 19.27 -19.17 5.36
CA ARG A 413 19.98 -17.89 5.47
C ARG A 413 19.02 -16.74 5.69
N ALA A 414 18.34 -16.75 6.83
CA ALA A 414 17.87 -15.56 7.53
C ALA A 414 17.31 -16.03 8.86
N GLY A 415 17.99 -15.73 9.97
CA GLY A 415 17.32 -15.71 11.26
C GLY A 415 16.27 -14.60 11.21
N ALA A 416 15.06 -14.96 10.78
CA ALA A 416 13.98 -13.99 10.63
C ALA A 416 13.50 -13.55 12.00
N ILE A 417 13.31 -12.25 12.17
CA ILE A 417 12.55 -11.67 13.29
C ILE A 417 11.21 -12.45 13.38
N PRO A 418 10.80 -12.93 14.56
CA PRO A 418 9.56 -13.67 14.69
C PRO A 418 8.38 -12.75 14.34
N ILE A 419 7.68 -13.04 13.23
CA ILE A 419 6.40 -12.41 12.90
C ILE A 419 5.32 -13.23 13.62
N VAL A 420 4.65 -12.60 14.59
CA VAL A 420 3.50 -13.20 15.28
C VAL A 420 2.28 -13.05 14.37
N PRO A 421 1.61 -14.14 13.97
CA PRO A 421 0.40 -14.03 13.18
C PRO A 421 -0.70 -13.29 13.93
N ASN A 422 -1.39 -12.40 13.25
CA ASN A 422 -2.53 -11.66 13.77
C ASN A 422 -3.67 -11.70 12.76
N VAL A 423 -4.90 -11.89 13.24
CA VAL A 423 -6.11 -11.85 12.40
C VAL A 423 -7.07 -10.85 13.01
N SER A 424 -7.49 -9.88 12.19
CA SER A 424 -8.41 -8.82 12.57
C SER A 424 -9.70 -8.94 11.77
N PHE A 425 -10.83 -8.68 12.41
CA PHE A 425 -12.16 -8.71 11.77
C PHE A 425 -12.77 -7.31 11.81
N PHE A 426 -13.24 -6.82 10.66
CA PHE A 426 -13.92 -5.53 10.56
C PHE A 426 -15.28 -5.72 9.91
N LYS A 427 -16.33 -5.15 10.54
CA LYS A 427 -17.69 -5.16 9.98
C LYS A 427 -17.80 -3.99 9.00
N THR A 428 -18.40 -4.24 7.83
CA THR A 428 -18.74 -3.18 6.87
C THR A 428 -20.15 -2.65 7.19
N ALA A 429 -20.46 -1.41 6.77
CA ALA A 429 -21.83 -0.89 6.88
C ALA A 429 -22.81 -1.64 5.97
N SER A 430 -22.30 -2.20 4.87
CA SER A 430 -23.00 -3.11 3.98
C SER A 430 -23.43 -4.41 4.67
N SER A 431 -24.73 -4.69 4.72
CA SER A 431 -25.30 -5.83 5.45
C SER A 431 -24.76 -7.17 4.92
N GLY A 432 -23.94 -7.85 5.73
CA GLY A 432 -23.50 -9.24 5.49
C GLY A 432 -22.10 -9.41 4.90
N ILE A 433 -21.32 -8.33 4.69
CA ILE A 433 -19.91 -8.43 4.28
C ILE A 433 -19.00 -8.21 5.51
N LEU A 434 -18.07 -9.14 5.73
CA LEU A 434 -17.05 -9.07 6.77
C LEU A 434 -15.67 -8.92 6.11
N ILE A 435 -14.84 -8.06 6.67
CA ILE A 435 -13.44 -7.92 6.26
C ILE A 435 -12.58 -8.72 7.23
N ILE A 436 -11.76 -9.63 6.69
CA ILE A 436 -10.77 -10.41 7.44
C ILE A 436 -9.38 -9.96 6.99
N GLU A 437 -8.62 -9.34 7.89
CA GLU A 437 -7.20 -9.02 7.68
C GLU A 437 -6.35 -10.11 8.34
N VAL A 438 -5.48 -10.75 7.58
CA VAL A 438 -4.53 -11.76 8.04
C VAL A 438 -3.12 -11.22 7.87
N ILE A 439 -2.41 -11.06 8.98
CA ILE A 439 -1.01 -10.66 9.02
C ILE A 439 -0.20 -11.87 9.45
N ALA A 440 0.73 -12.32 8.62
CA ALA A 440 1.53 -13.50 8.91
C ALA A 440 2.92 -13.43 8.27
N LYS A 441 3.77 -14.40 8.57
CA LYS A 441 5.01 -14.60 7.80
C LYS A 441 4.65 -15.13 6.42
N ASP A 442 5.08 -14.43 5.38
CA ASP A 442 4.92 -14.90 4.01
C ASP A 442 5.65 -16.23 3.80
N ARG A 443 4.98 -17.14 3.11
CA ARG A 443 5.52 -18.45 2.73
C ARG A 443 4.77 -19.00 1.52
N PRO A 444 5.44 -19.82 0.70
CA PRO A 444 4.75 -20.54 -0.37
C PRO A 444 3.52 -21.29 0.14
N GLY A 445 2.39 -21.08 -0.52
CA GLY A 445 1.12 -21.72 -0.17
C GLY A 445 0.33 -21.08 0.97
N LEU A 446 0.79 -19.97 1.59
CA LEU A 446 0.03 -19.29 2.65
C LEU A 446 -1.38 -18.92 2.20
N LEU A 447 -1.49 -18.21 1.08
CA LEU A 447 -2.79 -17.78 0.52
C LEU A 447 -3.70 -18.98 0.18
N PHE A 448 -3.10 -20.08 -0.24
CA PHE A 448 -3.82 -21.33 -0.47
C PHE A 448 -4.38 -21.89 0.84
N ASP A 449 -3.56 -22.00 1.89
CA ASP A 449 -4.02 -22.52 3.19
C ASP A 449 -5.14 -21.66 3.79
N ILE A 450 -5.05 -20.33 3.63
CA ILE A 450 -6.13 -19.40 4.03
C ILE A 450 -7.39 -19.66 3.20
N ALA A 451 -7.26 -19.78 1.88
CA ALA A 451 -8.39 -20.04 0.99
C ALA A 451 -9.05 -21.41 1.25
N GLU A 452 -8.30 -22.45 1.63
CA GLU A 452 -8.85 -23.75 2.04
C GLU A 452 -9.66 -23.64 3.33
N ILE A 453 -9.22 -22.84 4.30
CA ILE A 453 -9.98 -22.58 5.53
C ILE A 453 -11.31 -21.92 5.20
N PHE A 454 -11.31 -20.84 4.39
CA PHE A 454 -12.55 -20.18 3.98
C PHE A 454 -13.49 -21.14 3.26
N ARG A 455 -12.92 -21.98 2.40
CA ARG A 455 -13.68 -22.99 1.66
C ARG A 455 -14.34 -24.02 2.58
N ASP A 456 -13.61 -24.52 3.56
CA ASP A 456 -14.09 -25.55 4.48
C ASP A 456 -15.14 -24.97 5.46
N GLU A 457 -15.07 -23.66 5.71
CA GLU A 457 -16.01 -22.90 6.56
C GLU A 457 -17.18 -22.26 5.77
N HIS A 458 -17.35 -22.60 4.49
CA HIS A 458 -18.42 -22.08 3.61
C HIS A 458 -18.45 -20.55 3.47
N ILE A 459 -17.25 -19.95 3.41
CA ILE A 459 -17.03 -18.52 3.25
C ILE A 459 -16.61 -18.25 1.81
N ASP A 460 -17.37 -17.42 1.10
CA ASP A 460 -17.01 -16.96 -0.23
C ASP A 460 -16.22 -15.64 -0.14
N VAL A 461 -15.14 -15.58 -0.91
CA VAL A 461 -14.28 -14.40 -1.04
C VAL A 461 -14.79 -13.58 -2.23
N LEU A 462 -15.38 -12.42 -1.93
CA LEU A 462 -15.88 -11.49 -2.93
C LEU A 462 -14.74 -10.67 -3.56
N SER A 463 -13.79 -10.24 -2.73
CA SER A 463 -12.61 -9.48 -3.12
C SER A 463 -11.46 -9.81 -2.17
N ALA A 464 -10.23 -9.73 -2.67
CA ALA A 464 -9.04 -9.96 -1.87
C ALA A 464 -7.93 -8.99 -2.29
N HIS A 465 -7.29 -8.37 -1.30
CA HIS A 465 -6.12 -7.52 -1.44
C HIS A 465 -4.96 -8.26 -0.77
N ILE A 466 -4.05 -8.76 -1.59
CA ILE A 466 -2.91 -9.57 -1.14
C ILE A 466 -1.68 -8.69 -1.31
N GLU A 467 -0.93 -8.47 -0.24
CA GLU A 467 0.32 -7.72 -0.30
C GLU A 467 1.41 -8.45 0.49
N VAL A 468 2.61 -8.47 -0.08
CA VAL A 468 3.80 -9.03 0.58
C VAL A 468 4.79 -7.89 0.85
N GLU A 469 5.06 -7.66 2.14
CA GLU A 469 6.05 -6.73 2.64
C GLU A 469 7.28 -7.50 3.18
N GLY A 470 8.28 -7.68 2.32
CA GLY A 470 9.48 -8.50 2.58
C GLY A 470 9.15 -9.95 2.95
N THR A 471 9.17 -10.32 4.25
CA THR A 471 8.75 -11.68 4.70
C THR A 471 7.40 -11.68 5.42
N LYS A 472 6.65 -10.57 5.37
CA LYS A 472 5.34 -10.43 6.00
C LYS A 472 4.28 -10.42 4.90
N ALA A 473 3.28 -11.28 5.00
CA ALA A 473 2.07 -11.21 4.20
C ALA A 473 1.01 -10.41 4.95
N ILE A 474 0.32 -9.53 4.22
CA ILE A 474 -0.84 -8.77 4.69
C ILE A 474 -1.95 -9.04 3.68
N ASP A 475 -2.82 -9.97 4.04
CA ASP A 475 -3.89 -10.44 3.17
C ASP A 475 -5.24 -9.96 3.72
N VAL A 476 -5.97 -9.16 2.94
CA VAL A 476 -7.29 -8.66 3.32
C VAL A 476 -8.36 -9.25 2.42
N PHE A 477 -9.36 -9.88 3.03
CA PHE A 477 -10.45 -10.55 2.33
C PHE A 477 -11.78 -9.91 2.67
N TYR A 478 -12.53 -9.54 1.63
CA TYR A 478 -13.94 -9.17 1.74
C TYR A 478 -14.74 -10.44 1.54
N VAL A 479 -15.36 -10.91 2.62
CA VAL A 479 -15.99 -12.22 2.63
C VAL A 479 -17.46 -12.14 2.98
N LYS A 480 -18.20 -13.15 2.50
CA LYS A 480 -19.60 -13.36 2.81
C LYS A 480 -19.82 -14.80 3.22
N SER A 481 -20.66 -15.01 4.23
CA SER A 481 -21.11 -16.36 4.59
C SER A 481 -22.09 -16.87 3.53
N CYS A 482 -21.84 -18.10 3.08
CA CYS A 482 -22.73 -18.84 2.18
C CYS A 482 -23.40 -20.03 2.88
N GLY A 483 -23.24 -20.13 4.20
CA GLY A 483 -23.93 -21.09 5.06
C GLY A 483 -25.37 -20.68 5.41
N LEU A 484 -25.97 -21.40 6.36
CA LEU A 484 -27.34 -21.14 6.83
C LEU A 484 -27.51 -19.77 7.51
N GLU A 485 -26.44 -19.24 8.10
CA GLU A 485 -26.41 -17.89 8.67
C GLU A 485 -25.84 -16.90 7.64
N SER A 486 -26.60 -15.83 7.36
CA SER A 486 -26.20 -14.77 6.42
C SER A 486 -25.09 -13.86 6.95
N ILE A 487 -24.74 -14.01 8.24
CA ILE A 487 -23.75 -13.20 8.95
C ILE A 487 -22.82 -14.14 9.71
N ILE A 488 -21.51 -13.90 9.63
CA ILE A 488 -20.51 -14.62 10.40
C ILE A 488 -20.59 -14.13 11.86
N SER A 489 -21.17 -14.95 12.74
CA SER A 489 -21.34 -14.64 14.15
C SER A 489 -20.00 -14.43 14.86
N ASP A 490 -19.99 -13.71 15.99
CA ASP A 490 -18.76 -13.46 16.74
C ASP A 490 -18.13 -14.77 17.26
N SER A 491 -18.94 -15.81 17.52
CA SER A 491 -18.46 -17.16 17.86
C SER A 491 -17.76 -17.84 16.68
N HIS A 492 -18.28 -17.68 15.46
CA HIS A 492 -17.64 -18.22 14.25
C HIS A 492 -16.34 -17.48 13.95
N GLN A 493 -16.29 -16.16 14.17
CA GLN A 493 -15.06 -15.37 14.05
C GLN A 493 -13.95 -15.86 14.99
N GLN A 494 -14.26 -16.25 16.23
CA GLN A 494 -13.27 -16.82 17.17
C GLN A 494 -12.71 -18.17 16.70
N GLN A 495 -13.55 -19.01 16.08
CA GLN A 495 -13.11 -20.28 15.48
C GLN A 495 -12.22 -20.04 14.27
N LEU A 496 -12.65 -19.17 13.35
CA LEU A 496 -11.87 -18.75 12.18
C LEU A 496 -10.51 -18.17 12.59
N ASN A 497 -10.48 -17.29 13.59
CA ASN A 497 -9.25 -16.73 14.14
C ASN A 497 -8.26 -17.84 14.54
N SER A 498 -8.75 -18.83 15.29
CA SER A 498 -7.92 -19.94 15.77
C SER A 498 -7.38 -20.80 14.62
N MET A 499 -8.21 -21.07 13.60
CA MET A 499 -7.80 -21.85 12.41
C MET A 499 -6.78 -21.11 11.56
N LEU A 500 -7.02 -19.82 11.30
CA LEU A 500 -6.14 -18.96 10.50
C LEU A 500 -4.79 -18.75 11.20
N ILE A 501 -4.77 -18.44 12.50
CA ILE A 501 -3.52 -18.32 13.28
C ILE A 501 -2.74 -19.63 13.24
N LYS A 502 -3.42 -20.78 13.38
CA LYS A 502 -2.76 -22.09 13.30
C LYS A 502 -2.12 -22.31 11.93
N ALA A 503 -2.85 -22.05 10.84
CA ALA A 503 -2.31 -22.18 9.48
C ALA A 503 -1.13 -21.24 9.24
N CYS A 504 -1.20 -20.00 9.72
CA CYS A 504 -0.12 -19.02 9.62
C CYS A 504 1.13 -19.42 10.45
N SER A 505 0.94 -20.13 11.56
CA SER A 505 2.03 -20.55 12.45
C SER A 505 2.67 -21.88 12.05
N SER A 506 1.91 -22.75 11.39
CA SER A 506 2.41 -24.05 10.94
C SER A 506 3.27 -23.90 9.68
N ASN A 507 4.53 -24.34 9.74
CA ASN A 507 5.27 -24.72 8.55
C ASN A 507 4.58 -25.97 7.96
N SER A 508 3.62 -25.76 7.06
CA SER A 508 2.86 -26.79 6.33
C SER A 508 2.11 -27.81 7.20
N ILE A 509 0.79 -27.73 7.18
CA ILE A 509 -0.11 -28.79 7.65
C ILE A 509 0.07 -30.00 6.72
N ASN A 510 0.95 -30.93 7.10
CA ASN A 510 0.90 -32.35 6.72
C ASN A 510 1.87 -33.16 7.60
N GLU A 511 1.70 -33.05 8.91
CA GLU A 511 2.09 -34.10 9.86
C GLU A 511 0.81 -34.69 10.44
N LYS A 512 0.17 -35.60 9.70
CA LYS A 512 -0.77 -36.55 10.30
C LYS A 512 -0.64 -37.93 9.65
N VAL A 513 -0.18 -38.85 10.49
CA VAL A 513 -0.35 -40.30 10.50
C VAL A 513 0.49 -41.10 9.49
N ALA A 514 1.62 -41.61 9.98
CA ALA A 514 2.06 -42.97 9.73
C ALA A 514 1.91 -43.76 11.03
#